data_AF-A0A949IGE2-F1
#
_entry.id   AF-A0A949IGE2-F1
#
_cell.length_a   1.000
_cell.length_b   1.000
_cell.length_c   1.000
_cell.angle_alpha   90.00
_cell.angle_beta   90.00
_cell.angle_gamma   90.00
#
_symmetry.space_group_name_H-M   'P 1'
#
loop_
_entity.id
_entity.type
_entity.pdbx_description
1 polymer ?
#
loop_
_entity_poly.entity_id
_entity_poly.type
_entity_poly.pdbx_seq_one_letter_code
_entity_poly.pdbx_strand_id
1 'polypeptide(L)'
;MTSDHHIPAGADEPIKPHHHQEAVPHGIKAASHEAYHHEGKNVASLSDAAPAYSAEHTGKKKESHRITPDKPLTGLDDPRIEKVPVKHAVSHTDNPADVNAKHKAVDAKETAHEGSATLEPRAKSQVNKVEVRLGHKKDDPPANYVIDAEGRIKEQRSPDTRLHKGDDAVTIEVEAGAKLNKDQQAALDGLVKAVKKDYPDTKQEQISPDMQDVIDRTNAGPSIRPVPPKERGGDVGMPHGPKDWGSRAGNRGGNGGLVPTAAEARARGEEVPFSAPVDWNKLPHGLDRNNPTDRIAALISSNEGKPTSINWNDNGAGVSVGMFQANQRKGELPKLFSDFANTPDGYEILVELFGAEMAAKMKANPEMIRGLNFNPHNQLGKELEQLVQNPAFQQLQLDQVRAKIQEAAPVAQQHGITSEAGVALVADLTNQFGAAGANRFLGAADSIPPSDQEGKARAIARAVNNHTQYGGRYLADIGKMNSAGLSFDNTYDTRET
;
A
#
# COMPACT_ATOMS: atom_id res chain seq x y z
N MET A 1 62.76 43.98 49.78
CA MET A 1 63.43 42.73 49.38
C MET A 1 63.07 42.48 47.93
N THR A 2 64.09 42.49 47.09
CA THR A 2 64.04 42.50 45.62
C THR A 2 63.74 41.12 45.05
N SER A 3 63.07 41.08 43.89
CA SER A 3 63.04 39.90 43.01
C SER A 3 62.94 40.37 41.57
N ASP A 4 64.05 40.17 40.86
CA ASP A 4 64.35 40.49 39.45
C ASP A 4 63.61 39.56 38.47
N HIS A 5 63.02 40.10 37.41
CA HIS A 5 63.45 40.05 35.99
C HIS A 5 63.75 38.66 35.38
N HIS A 6 62.95 38.27 34.38
CA HIS A 6 63.43 37.90 33.03
C HIS A 6 62.26 37.80 32.02
N ILE A 7 62.33 38.60 30.96
CA ILE A 7 61.55 38.48 29.71
C ILE A 7 62.58 38.24 28.59
N PRO A 8 62.37 37.29 27.67
CA PRO A 8 63.04 37.34 26.38
C PRO A 8 62.09 37.78 25.26
N ALA A 9 62.67 38.57 24.36
CA ALA A 9 62.11 39.12 23.15
C ALA A 9 62.13 38.13 21.96
N GLY A 10 61.29 38.40 20.96
CA GLY A 10 61.33 37.83 19.60
C GLY A 10 60.09 38.29 18.84
N ALA A 11 60.11 39.46 18.19
CA ALA A 11 60.57 39.72 16.82
C ALA A 11 59.46 39.46 15.77
N ASP A 12 58.94 40.58 15.26
CA ASP A 12 58.03 40.73 14.13
C ASP A 12 58.67 40.30 12.80
N GLU A 13 57.93 39.61 11.94
CA GLU A 13 58.06 39.75 10.48
C GLU A 13 56.69 39.63 9.75
N PRO A 14 56.47 40.41 8.66
CA PRO A 14 55.19 40.52 7.98
C PRO A 14 54.99 39.48 6.85
N ILE A 15 53.79 38.91 6.79
CA ILE A 15 53.36 38.00 5.72
C ILE A 15 53.00 38.83 4.46
N LYS A 16 53.70 38.55 3.35
CA LYS A 16 53.41 39.07 2.00
C LYS A 16 52.30 38.26 1.30
N PRO A 17 51.49 38.87 0.41
CA PRO A 17 50.50 38.16 -0.39
C PRO A 17 51.13 37.56 -1.66
N HIS A 18 50.84 36.29 -1.95
CA HIS A 18 51.19 35.65 -3.22
C HIS A 18 50.08 35.84 -4.25
N HIS A 19 50.39 36.61 -5.29
CA HIS A 19 49.70 36.61 -6.58
C HIS A 19 50.16 35.40 -7.41
N HIS A 20 49.21 34.66 -7.98
CA HIS A 20 49.46 33.75 -9.12
C HIS A 20 48.52 34.12 -10.27
N GLN A 21 49.10 34.76 -11.29
CA GLN A 21 48.79 34.59 -12.73
C GLN A 21 49.49 33.28 -13.18
N GLU A 22 49.17 32.53 -14.23
CA GLU A 22 48.27 32.60 -15.39
C GLU A 22 48.27 31.17 -16.00
N ALA A 23 47.21 30.73 -16.68
CA ALA A 23 47.31 29.83 -17.84
C ALA A 23 45.99 29.81 -18.63
N VAL A 24 46.04 30.40 -19.82
CA VAL A 24 45.02 30.38 -20.88
C VAL A 24 45.19 29.12 -21.73
N PRO A 25 44.11 28.53 -22.28
CA PRO A 25 44.19 27.91 -23.59
C PRO A 25 43.26 28.58 -24.61
N HIS A 26 43.85 28.87 -25.77
CA HIS A 26 43.19 29.39 -26.96
C HIS A 26 42.28 28.36 -27.64
N GLY A 27 41.09 28.84 -28.02
CA GLY A 27 40.55 28.71 -29.38
C GLY A 27 39.71 27.46 -29.71
N ILE A 28 38.45 27.67 -30.12
CA ILE A 28 37.94 27.45 -31.49
C ILE A 28 36.51 28.03 -31.62
N LYS A 29 36.40 28.97 -32.57
CA LYS A 29 35.31 29.37 -33.49
C LYS A 29 33.85 29.45 -33.01
N ALA A 30 33.37 30.70 -33.05
CA ALA A 30 31.99 31.11 -33.11
C ALA A 30 31.26 30.64 -34.39
N ALA A 31 30.01 30.23 -34.21
CA ALA A 31 28.96 30.28 -35.23
C ALA A 31 27.89 31.26 -34.73
N SER A 32 27.72 32.33 -35.49
CA SER A 32 26.71 33.37 -35.35
C SER A 32 25.33 32.86 -35.75
N HIS A 33 24.29 33.12 -34.95
CA HIS A 33 22.92 33.24 -35.46
C HIS A 33 22.15 34.32 -34.68
N GLU A 34 22.02 35.45 -35.36
CA GLU A 34 20.88 36.36 -35.48
C GLU A 34 19.90 36.54 -34.30
N ALA A 35 19.94 37.77 -33.79
CA ALA A 35 18.92 38.38 -32.97
C ALA A 35 17.66 38.71 -33.79
N TYR A 36 16.50 38.28 -33.29
CA TYR A 36 15.21 38.85 -33.68
C TYR A 36 14.78 39.90 -32.64
N HIS A 37 14.82 41.17 -33.08
CA HIS A 37 14.10 42.26 -32.46
C HIS A 37 12.60 42.09 -32.74
N HIS A 38 11.75 42.16 -31.71
CA HIS A 38 10.40 42.67 -31.90
C HIS A 38 10.05 43.69 -30.82
N GLU A 39 9.58 44.82 -31.35
CA GLU A 39 9.25 46.07 -30.70
C GLU A 39 8.15 45.92 -29.64
N GLY A 40 8.28 46.73 -28.59
CA GLY A 40 7.26 46.91 -27.58
C GLY A 40 6.07 47.73 -28.08
N LYS A 41 4.91 47.48 -27.46
CA LYS A 41 3.84 48.47 -27.30
C LYS A 41 3.30 48.40 -25.87
N ASN A 42 3.59 49.47 -25.13
CA ASN A 42 2.86 49.91 -23.94
C ASN A 42 1.45 50.36 -24.35
N VAL A 43 0.40 49.94 -23.63
CA VAL A 43 -0.72 50.85 -23.28
C VAL A 43 -1.46 50.38 -22.01
N ALA A 44 -1.56 51.31 -21.06
CA ALA A 44 -2.65 51.57 -20.11
C ALA A 44 -3.13 50.52 -19.08
N SER A 45 -2.77 50.84 -17.84
CA SER A 45 -3.56 50.79 -16.61
C SER A 45 -4.99 51.34 -16.73
N LEU A 46 -5.98 50.67 -16.10
CA LEU A 46 -7.27 51.18 -15.56
C LEU A 46 -7.81 50.05 -14.64
N SER A 47 -7.67 50.11 -13.32
CA SER A 47 -8.59 50.69 -12.32
C SER A 47 -10.00 50.06 -12.27
N ASP A 48 -10.31 49.48 -11.10
CA ASP A 48 -11.59 49.46 -10.37
C ASP A 48 -12.89 49.05 -11.08
N ALA A 49 -13.50 47.95 -10.59
CA ALA A 49 -14.90 47.95 -10.13
C ALA A 49 -15.30 46.56 -9.59
N ALA A 50 -15.50 46.48 -8.27
CA ALA A 50 -16.44 45.52 -7.69
C ALA A 50 -17.88 46.01 -7.92
N PRO A 51 -18.88 45.11 -7.87
CA PRO A 51 -20.01 45.43 -7.03
C PRO A 51 -20.41 44.27 -6.11
N ALA A 52 -20.70 44.67 -4.88
CA ALA A 52 -21.45 43.92 -3.90
C ALA A 52 -22.85 43.57 -4.44
N TYR A 53 -23.32 42.36 -4.12
CA TYR A 53 -24.74 42.04 -4.02
C TYR A 53 -24.99 41.32 -2.71
N SER A 54 -25.65 42.04 -1.81
CA SER A 54 -26.40 41.51 -0.67
C SER A 54 -27.86 41.31 -1.09
N ALA A 55 -28.49 40.24 -0.61
CA ALA A 55 -29.81 40.25 0.04
C ALA A 55 -30.47 38.86 0.00
N GLU A 56 -30.60 38.29 1.19
CA GLU A 56 -31.84 37.74 1.76
C GLU A 56 -32.83 37.01 0.83
N HIS A 57 -33.05 35.72 1.08
CA HIS A 57 -34.36 35.10 0.90
C HIS A 57 -34.70 34.21 2.10
N THR A 58 -35.69 34.67 2.87
CA THR A 58 -36.35 33.98 3.97
C THR A 58 -37.65 33.33 3.47
N GLY A 59 -38.00 32.19 4.07
CA GLY A 59 -39.33 31.53 3.95
C GLY A 59 -39.44 30.47 2.84
N LYS A 60 -40.24 29.40 2.94
CA LYS A 60 -41.35 29.09 3.85
C LYS A 60 -41.50 27.57 3.97
N LYS A 61 -41.95 27.15 5.17
CA LYS A 61 -42.58 25.87 5.46
C LYS A 61 -43.78 25.61 4.54
N LYS A 62 -43.98 24.34 4.14
CA LYS A 62 -45.29 23.76 3.86
C LYS A 62 -45.37 22.35 4.43
N GLU A 63 -46.15 22.23 5.50
CA GLU A 63 -46.84 21.01 5.94
C GLU A 63 -48.04 20.71 5.03
N SER A 64 -48.65 19.53 5.28
CA SER A 64 -49.93 18.99 4.79
C SER A 64 -49.77 17.97 3.63
N HIS A 65 -50.33 16.76 3.63
CA HIS A 65 -51.48 16.21 4.35
C HIS A 65 -51.35 14.69 4.61
N ARG A 66 -51.94 14.30 5.72
CA ARG A 66 -52.30 12.94 6.18
C ARG A 66 -53.58 12.48 5.47
N ILE A 67 -53.61 11.28 4.90
CA ILE A 67 -54.85 10.52 4.64
C ILE A 67 -54.60 9.03 4.93
N THR A 68 -55.28 8.54 5.97
CA THR A 68 -55.69 7.14 6.18
C THR A 68 -57.22 7.13 6.11
N PRO A 69 -57.83 6.04 5.62
CA PRO A 69 -58.66 5.19 6.49
C PRO A 69 -58.41 3.67 6.22
N ASP A 70 -58.36 2.79 7.23
CA ASP A 70 -59.48 2.01 7.83
C ASP A 70 -60.29 1.19 6.79
N LYS A 71 -60.72 -0.08 6.96
CA LYS A 71 -60.55 -1.20 7.92
C LYS A 71 -61.37 -2.41 7.31
N PRO A 72 -61.79 -3.50 8.02
CA PRO A 72 -61.48 -4.91 7.71
C PRO A 72 -62.70 -5.80 7.37
N LEU A 73 -62.54 -7.15 7.49
CA LEU A 73 -63.49 -8.30 7.63
C LEU A 73 -63.10 -9.40 6.61
N THR A 74 -63.04 -10.72 6.81
CA THR A 74 -63.49 -11.78 7.76
C THR A 74 -62.78 -13.07 7.26
N GLY A 75 -62.44 -14.15 7.96
CA GLY A 75 -63.06 -14.90 9.05
C GLY A 75 -63.12 -16.40 8.64
N LEU A 76 -63.07 -17.31 9.64
CA LEU A 76 -63.36 -18.78 9.62
C LEU A 76 -62.22 -19.69 9.11
N ASP A 77 -61.92 -20.88 9.65
CA ASP A 77 -62.27 -21.60 10.88
C ASP A 77 -61.29 -22.81 11.01
N ASP A 78 -61.09 -23.23 12.26
CA ASP A 78 -60.29 -24.34 12.82
C ASP A 78 -60.93 -25.74 12.53
N PRO A 79 -60.58 -26.88 13.19
CA PRO A 79 -59.32 -27.59 13.47
C PRO A 79 -59.33 -29.03 12.87
N ARG A 80 -58.24 -29.81 13.05
CA ARG A 80 -58.36 -31.20 13.57
C ARG A 80 -57.01 -31.82 13.98
N ILE A 81 -56.99 -32.24 15.24
CA ILE A 81 -56.01 -33.10 15.92
C ILE A 81 -56.47 -34.55 15.78
N GLU A 82 -55.56 -35.51 15.59
CA GLU A 82 -55.79 -36.89 16.03
C GLU A 82 -54.48 -37.60 16.45
N LYS A 83 -54.64 -38.50 17.42
CA LYS A 83 -53.63 -39.14 18.28
C LYS A 83 -53.30 -40.58 17.78
N VAL A 84 -52.03 -41.01 17.94
CA VAL A 84 -51.49 -42.26 18.59
C VAL A 84 -52.19 -43.62 18.24
N PRO A 85 -51.50 -44.77 17.93
CA PRO A 85 -50.60 -45.44 18.89
C PRO A 85 -49.44 -46.36 18.43
N VAL A 86 -48.66 -46.67 19.47
CA VAL A 86 -47.54 -47.58 19.78
C VAL A 86 -47.79 -49.08 19.48
N LYS A 87 -46.75 -49.87 19.08
CA LYS A 87 -46.17 -51.04 19.80
C LYS A 87 -45.39 -52.10 18.96
N HIS A 88 -44.16 -52.35 19.43
CA HIS A 88 -43.36 -53.59 19.62
C HIS A 88 -43.06 -54.63 18.52
N ALA A 89 -41.75 -54.92 18.35
CA ALA A 89 -41.05 -56.21 18.63
C ALA A 89 -39.53 -56.04 18.27
N VAL A 90 -38.54 -56.07 19.17
CA VAL A 90 -37.85 -57.19 19.88
C VAL A 90 -36.97 -58.10 19.00
N SER A 91 -35.63 -57.97 19.14
CA SER A 91 -34.62 -59.05 19.40
C SER A 91 -33.20 -58.42 19.41
N HIS A 92 -32.44 -58.35 20.52
CA HIS A 92 -31.37 -59.29 20.96
C HIS A 92 -30.36 -59.63 19.82
N THR A 93 -29.03 -59.41 19.90
CA THR A 93 -28.06 -59.78 20.96
C THR A 93 -26.72 -59.01 20.86
N ASP A 94 -26.11 -58.74 22.02
CA ASP A 94 -24.70 -58.78 22.47
C ASP A 94 -23.47 -58.51 21.57
N ASN A 95 -22.66 -57.60 22.15
CA ASN A 95 -21.18 -57.57 22.33
C ASN A 95 -20.29 -56.74 21.37
N PRO A 96 -19.31 -55.97 21.93
CA PRO A 96 -18.47 -55.03 21.20
C PRO A 96 -17.09 -55.63 20.86
N ALA A 97 -16.57 -55.32 19.68
CA ALA A 97 -15.15 -55.49 19.37
C ALA A 97 -14.75 -54.56 18.22
N ASP A 98 -13.58 -53.94 18.39
CA ASP A 98 -12.64 -53.52 17.36
C ASP A 98 -13.13 -52.63 16.22
N VAL A 99 -12.77 -51.34 16.29
CA VAL A 99 -12.12 -50.69 15.14
C VAL A 99 -10.99 -49.78 15.64
N ASN A 100 -9.83 -50.38 15.91
CA ASN A 100 -8.56 -49.67 15.92
C ASN A 100 -7.94 -49.87 14.52
N ALA A 101 -8.21 -48.94 13.60
CA ALA A 101 -7.69 -49.00 12.23
C ALA A 101 -6.63 -47.92 12.01
N LYS A 102 -5.40 -48.32 12.30
CA LYS A 102 -4.11 -47.89 11.73
C LYS A 102 -4.21 -46.95 10.51
N HIS A 103 -3.85 -45.68 10.70
CA HIS A 103 -3.36 -44.86 9.60
C HIS A 103 -1.89 -45.21 9.31
N LYS A 104 -1.66 -45.51 8.04
CA LYS A 104 -0.42 -45.91 7.40
C LYS A 104 0.56 -44.72 7.42
N ALA A 105 1.77 -44.95 7.92
CA ALA A 105 2.87 -44.02 7.76
C ALA A 105 3.14 -43.80 6.26
N VAL A 106 3.06 -42.55 5.81
CA VAL A 106 3.59 -42.12 4.52
C VAL A 106 4.92 -41.45 4.82
N ASP A 107 6.00 -42.12 4.45
CA ASP A 107 7.36 -41.59 4.52
C ASP A 107 7.50 -40.40 3.55
N ALA A 108 7.34 -39.19 4.07
CA ALA A 108 7.79 -37.98 3.39
C ALA A 108 9.24 -37.71 3.81
N LYS A 109 10.16 -38.06 2.91
CA LYS A 109 11.58 -37.71 3.01
C LYS A 109 11.71 -36.18 2.93
N GLU A 110 11.81 -35.56 4.08
CA GLU A 110 12.00 -34.12 4.24
C GLU A 110 13.41 -33.74 3.75
N THR A 111 13.47 -32.87 2.74
CA THR A 111 14.72 -32.21 2.33
C THR A 111 15.11 -31.23 3.44
N ALA A 112 16.08 -31.65 4.26
CA ALA A 112 16.62 -30.85 5.34
C ALA A 112 17.20 -29.53 4.82
N HIS A 113 16.62 -28.41 5.25
CA HIS A 113 17.29 -27.12 5.25
C HIS A 113 18.35 -27.13 6.37
N GLU A 114 19.62 -27.05 6.00
CA GLU A 114 20.74 -26.92 6.93
C GLU A 114 20.55 -25.65 7.79
N GLY A 115 20.26 -25.86 9.08
CA GLY A 115 20.19 -24.80 10.11
C GLY A 115 18.91 -24.74 10.95
N SER A 116 17.91 -25.59 10.70
CA SER A 116 16.65 -25.56 11.45
C SER A 116 16.77 -26.23 12.83
N ALA A 117 16.72 -25.44 13.91
CA ALA A 117 16.35 -25.99 15.21
C ALA A 117 14.97 -26.66 15.09
N THR A 118 14.84 -27.92 15.52
CA THR A 118 13.58 -28.65 15.49
C THR A 118 12.55 -27.87 16.31
N LEU A 119 11.51 -27.34 15.65
CA LEU A 119 10.42 -26.68 16.36
C LEU A 119 9.58 -27.75 17.04
N GLU A 120 9.31 -27.56 18.34
CA GLU A 120 8.41 -28.43 19.10
C GLU A 120 7.01 -28.46 18.44
N PRO A 121 6.34 -29.62 18.42
CA PRO A 121 4.96 -29.73 17.98
C PRO A 121 4.06 -28.68 18.66
N ARG A 122 3.06 -28.23 17.92
CA ARG A 122 2.10 -27.24 18.38
C ARG A 122 1.18 -27.87 19.41
N ALA A 123 1.01 -27.21 20.55
CA ALA A 123 -0.06 -27.55 21.48
C ALA A 123 -1.38 -26.99 20.95
N LYS A 124 -2.49 -27.72 21.13
CA LYS A 124 -3.82 -27.31 20.64
C LYS A 124 -4.24 -25.91 21.09
N SER A 125 -3.87 -25.51 22.31
CA SER A 125 -4.16 -24.17 22.87
C SER A 125 -3.40 -23.02 22.20
N GLN A 126 -2.43 -23.33 21.34
CA GLN A 126 -1.65 -22.34 20.60
C GLN A 126 -2.25 -22.04 19.22
N VAL A 127 -3.25 -22.81 18.78
CA VAL A 127 -4.01 -22.50 17.58
C VAL A 127 -5.13 -21.54 17.96
N ASN A 128 -4.96 -20.26 17.63
CA ASN A 128 -5.94 -19.23 17.95
C ASN A 128 -6.77 -18.80 16.73
N LYS A 129 -6.38 -19.21 15.51
CA LYS A 129 -7.08 -18.84 14.28
C LYS A 129 -7.13 -19.97 13.25
N VAL A 130 -8.17 -19.95 12.42
CA VAL A 130 -8.28 -20.75 11.19
C VAL A 130 -8.26 -19.78 10.03
N GLU A 131 -7.32 -19.96 9.11
CA GLU A 131 -7.13 -19.08 7.95
C GLU A 131 -7.49 -19.85 6.68
N VAL A 132 -8.42 -19.30 5.90
CA VAL A 132 -8.86 -19.85 4.61
C VAL A 132 -8.40 -18.94 3.50
N ARG A 133 -7.66 -19.47 2.53
CA ARG A 133 -7.13 -18.69 1.40
C ARG A 133 -7.33 -19.36 0.04
N LEU A 134 -7.29 -18.55 -1.01
CA LEU A 134 -7.44 -18.99 -2.40
C LEU A 134 -6.08 -19.13 -3.09
N GLY A 135 -5.65 -20.36 -3.32
CA GLY A 135 -4.40 -20.73 -3.98
C GLY A 135 -3.14 -20.38 -3.19
N HIS A 136 -2.04 -20.99 -3.59
CA HIS A 136 -0.73 -20.75 -2.98
C HIS A 136 -0.08 -19.51 -3.60
N LYS A 137 0.32 -18.54 -2.79
CA LYS A 137 1.23 -17.47 -3.23
C LYS A 137 2.68 -17.88 -2.97
N LYS A 138 3.61 -17.37 -3.77
CA LYS A 138 5.02 -17.77 -3.78
C LYS A 138 5.71 -17.69 -2.39
N ASP A 139 5.25 -16.77 -1.55
CA ASP A 139 5.84 -16.48 -0.23
C ASP A 139 4.92 -16.92 0.92
N ASP A 140 3.80 -17.56 0.62
CA ASP A 140 2.90 -18.08 1.63
C ASP A 140 3.53 -19.33 2.28
N PRO A 141 3.39 -19.52 3.62
CA PRO A 141 3.75 -20.78 4.23
C PRO A 141 2.87 -21.90 3.64
N PRO A 142 3.39 -23.12 3.45
CA PRO A 142 2.60 -24.24 2.95
C PRO A 142 1.36 -24.51 3.81
N ALA A 143 0.23 -24.77 3.16
CA ALA A 143 -1.02 -25.00 3.88
C ALA A 143 -1.01 -26.32 4.67
N ASN A 144 -1.80 -26.40 5.75
CA ASN A 144 -2.05 -27.68 6.44
C ASN A 144 -2.97 -28.56 5.59
N TYR A 145 -4.00 -27.95 5.01
CA TYR A 145 -4.97 -28.63 4.14
C TYR A 145 -5.08 -27.93 2.80
N VAL A 146 -5.23 -28.71 1.73
CA VAL A 146 -5.55 -28.23 0.38
C VAL A 146 -6.85 -28.88 -0.07
N ILE A 147 -7.81 -28.08 -0.52
CA ILE A 147 -9.03 -28.53 -1.20
C ILE A 147 -8.79 -28.41 -2.70
N ASP A 148 -8.77 -29.56 -3.39
CA ASP A 148 -8.51 -29.59 -4.83
C ASP A 148 -9.72 -29.18 -5.68
N ALA A 149 -9.52 -29.09 -7.00
CA ALA A 149 -10.55 -28.73 -7.97
C ALA A 149 -11.80 -29.65 -7.94
N GLU A 150 -11.67 -30.88 -7.41
CA GLU A 150 -12.78 -31.82 -7.25
C GLU A 150 -13.44 -31.77 -5.85
N GLY A 151 -12.99 -30.87 -4.96
CA GLY A 151 -13.50 -30.76 -3.59
C GLY A 151 -12.96 -31.80 -2.63
N ARG A 152 -11.89 -32.51 -2.99
CA ARG A 152 -11.26 -33.48 -2.12
C ARG A 152 -10.29 -32.75 -1.20
N ILE A 153 -10.36 -33.07 0.09
CA ILE A 153 -9.46 -32.55 1.10
C ILE A 153 -8.19 -33.40 1.11
N LYS A 154 -7.04 -32.75 0.90
CA LYS A 154 -5.72 -33.34 1.07
C LYS A 154 -5.03 -32.68 2.25
N GLU A 155 -4.72 -33.46 3.27
CA GLU A 155 -3.79 -33.02 4.30
C GLU A 155 -2.39 -33.02 3.71
N GLN A 156 -1.83 -31.83 3.54
CA GLN A 156 -0.45 -31.66 3.07
C GLN A 156 0.52 -31.82 4.23
N ARG A 157 0.11 -31.37 5.42
CA ARG A 157 0.93 -31.35 6.64
C ARG A 157 0.06 -31.48 7.86
N SER A 158 0.60 -32.16 8.88
CA SER A 158 -0.06 -32.23 10.19
C SER A 158 -0.33 -30.82 10.73
N PRO A 159 -1.54 -30.53 11.23
CA PRO A 159 -1.86 -29.27 11.89
C PRO A 159 -1.08 -29.06 13.21
N ASP A 160 -0.52 -30.14 13.76
CA ASP A 160 0.31 -30.11 14.96
C ASP A 160 1.78 -29.77 14.65
N THR A 161 2.18 -29.70 13.38
CA THR A 161 3.56 -29.31 13.00
C THR A 161 3.68 -27.79 13.00
N ARG A 162 4.62 -27.22 13.79
CA ARG A 162 4.95 -25.79 13.72
C ARG A 162 5.88 -25.51 12.56
N LEU A 163 5.52 -24.54 11.72
CA LEU A 163 6.36 -24.09 10.60
C LEU A 163 7.33 -22.98 11.04
N HIS A 164 6.84 -22.08 11.88
CA HIS A 164 7.58 -20.93 12.38
C HIS A 164 7.24 -20.67 13.86
N LYS A 165 8.09 -19.92 14.54
CA LYS A 165 7.80 -19.47 15.91
C LYS A 165 6.62 -18.49 15.86
N GLY A 166 5.55 -18.78 16.61
CA GLY A 166 4.33 -17.97 16.61
C GLY A 166 3.29 -18.36 15.56
N ASP A 167 3.49 -19.49 14.88
CA ASP A 167 2.51 -20.07 13.97
C ASP A 167 1.28 -20.56 14.77
N ASP A 168 0.27 -19.68 14.85
CA ASP A 168 -0.96 -19.82 15.63
C ASP A 168 -2.18 -20.15 14.75
N ALA A 169 -1.94 -20.39 13.46
CA ALA A 169 -2.96 -20.63 12.44
C ALA A 169 -3.01 -22.09 12.00
N VAL A 170 -4.21 -22.62 11.80
CA VAL A 170 -4.40 -23.73 10.86
C VAL A 170 -4.81 -23.14 9.52
N THR A 171 -4.03 -23.43 8.48
CA THR A 171 -4.21 -22.87 7.14
C THR A 171 -4.89 -23.87 6.21
N ILE A 172 -5.97 -23.44 5.57
CA ILE A 172 -6.73 -24.20 4.58
C ILE A 172 -6.65 -23.43 3.27
N GLU A 173 -6.13 -24.08 2.23
CA GLU A 173 -6.00 -23.50 0.91
C GLU A 173 -6.96 -24.17 -0.07
N VAL A 174 -7.66 -23.37 -0.86
CA VAL A 174 -8.50 -23.86 -1.96
C VAL A 174 -7.77 -23.60 -3.26
N GLU A 175 -7.50 -24.63 -4.08
CA GLU A 175 -6.73 -24.48 -5.32
C GLU A 175 -7.32 -23.40 -6.24
N ALA A 176 -6.45 -22.53 -6.78
CA ALA A 176 -6.86 -21.41 -7.63
C ALA A 176 -7.43 -21.92 -8.97
N GLY A 177 -8.63 -21.44 -9.34
CA GLY A 177 -9.30 -21.78 -10.61
C GLY A 177 -10.79 -22.09 -10.51
N ALA A 178 -11.35 -22.17 -9.30
CA ALA A 178 -12.74 -22.56 -9.10
C ALA A 178 -13.63 -21.38 -8.69
N LYS A 179 -14.79 -21.23 -9.35
CA LYS A 179 -15.99 -20.90 -8.59
C LYS A 179 -16.17 -22.06 -7.62
N LEU A 180 -16.14 -21.82 -6.30
CA LEU A 180 -16.46 -22.87 -5.32
C LEU A 180 -17.78 -23.50 -5.72
N ASN A 181 -17.73 -24.75 -6.21
CA ASN A 181 -18.95 -25.48 -6.45
C ASN A 181 -19.57 -25.86 -5.09
N LYS A 182 -20.83 -26.31 -5.09
CA LYS A 182 -21.53 -26.65 -3.84
C LYS A 182 -20.80 -27.70 -3.01
N ASP A 183 -20.12 -28.64 -3.67
CA ASP A 183 -19.41 -29.73 -3.02
C ASP A 183 -18.12 -29.23 -2.36
N GLN A 184 -17.37 -28.34 -3.03
CA GLN A 184 -16.19 -27.67 -2.45
C GLN A 184 -16.55 -26.76 -1.27
N GLN A 185 -17.65 -26.01 -1.38
CA GLN A 185 -18.13 -25.18 -0.26
C GLN A 185 -18.53 -26.04 0.93
N ALA A 186 -19.26 -27.14 0.71
CA ALA A 186 -19.63 -28.07 1.77
C ALA A 186 -18.39 -28.76 2.40
N ALA A 187 -17.39 -29.11 1.58
CA ALA A 187 -16.13 -29.67 2.06
C ALA A 187 -15.34 -28.66 2.91
N LEU A 188 -15.28 -27.40 2.48
CA LEU A 188 -14.65 -26.32 3.23
C LEU A 188 -15.35 -26.08 4.58
N ASP A 189 -16.67 -25.93 4.57
CA ASP A 189 -17.46 -25.71 5.79
C ASP A 189 -17.30 -26.88 6.78
N GLY A 190 -17.30 -28.11 6.26
CA GLY A 190 -17.06 -29.33 7.03
C GLY A 190 -15.67 -29.37 7.65
N LEU A 191 -14.65 -28.99 6.89
CA LEU A 191 -13.26 -28.96 7.35
C LEU A 191 -13.03 -27.87 8.40
N VAL A 192 -13.50 -26.64 8.16
CA VAL A 192 -13.41 -25.54 9.13
C VAL A 192 -14.09 -25.94 10.45
N LYS A 193 -15.27 -26.58 10.38
CA LYS A 193 -15.98 -27.08 11.56
C LYS A 193 -15.19 -28.17 12.30
N ALA A 194 -14.56 -29.09 11.57
CA ALA A 194 -13.73 -30.15 12.15
C ALA A 194 -12.50 -29.56 12.86
N VAL A 195 -11.79 -28.64 12.20
CA VAL A 195 -10.63 -27.95 12.79
C VAL A 195 -11.03 -27.19 14.05
N LYS A 196 -12.09 -26.39 14.03
CA LYS A 196 -12.55 -25.66 15.23
C LYS A 196 -12.94 -26.58 16.39
N LYS A 197 -13.45 -27.78 16.09
CA LYS A 197 -13.76 -28.79 17.12
C LYS A 197 -12.49 -29.33 17.77
N ASP A 198 -11.45 -29.58 16.99
CA ASP A 198 -10.18 -30.13 17.48
C ASP A 198 -9.29 -29.06 18.15
N TYR A 199 -9.52 -27.79 17.82
CA TYR A 199 -8.83 -26.59 18.33
C TYR A 199 -9.85 -25.58 18.92
N PRO A 200 -10.41 -25.85 20.11
CA PRO A 200 -11.52 -25.07 20.68
C PRO A 200 -11.13 -23.64 21.08
N ASP A 201 -9.85 -23.34 21.22
CA ASP A 201 -9.33 -22.00 21.54
C ASP A 201 -9.19 -21.10 20.29
N THR A 202 -9.64 -21.57 19.12
CA THR A 202 -9.72 -20.75 17.90
C THR A 202 -10.76 -19.65 18.06
N LYS A 203 -10.29 -18.40 18.17
CA LYS A 203 -11.13 -17.22 18.40
C LYS A 203 -11.50 -16.50 17.10
N GLN A 204 -10.78 -16.75 16.01
CA GLN A 204 -10.94 -16.04 14.76
C GLN A 204 -10.97 -16.99 13.56
N GLU A 205 -11.95 -16.76 12.68
CA GLU A 205 -11.96 -17.28 11.33
C GLU A 205 -11.57 -16.13 10.42
N GLN A 206 -10.41 -16.26 9.77
CA GLN A 206 -9.91 -15.26 8.84
C GLN A 206 -10.06 -15.81 7.43
N ILE A 207 -11.02 -15.26 6.70
CA ILE A 207 -11.20 -15.54 5.28
C ILE A 207 -10.39 -14.49 4.53
N SER A 208 -9.47 -14.93 3.66
CA SER A 208 -8.69 -14.00 2.86
C SER A 208 -9.61 -13.18 1.93
N PRO A 209 -9.30 -11.91 1.61
CA PRO A 209 -10.20 -11.06 0.81
C PRO A 209 -10.57 -11.65 -0.55
N ASP A 210 -9.63 -12.32 -1.20
CA ASP A 210 -9.81 -13.05 -2.45
C ASP A 210 -10.76 -14.24 -2.31
N MET A 211 -10.79 -14.90 -1.16
CA MET A 211 -11.74 -15.97 -0.87
C MET A 211 -13.13 -15.42 -0.54
N GLN A 212 -13.22 -14.29 0.17
CA GLN A 212 -14.49 -13.61 0.44
C GLN A 212 -15.22 -13.24 -0.86
N ASP A 213 -14.49 -12.72 -1.84
CA ASP A 213 -15.02 -12.41 -3.18
C ASP A 213 -15.57 -13.66 -3.90
N VAL A 214 -14.99 -14.85 -3.69
CA VAL A 214 -15.51 -16.09 -4.29
C VAL A 214 -16.78 -16.53 -3.58
N ILE A 215 -16.80 -16.51 -2.24
CA ILE A 215 -17.97 -16.87 -1.42
C ILE A 215 -19.16 -15.98 -1.76
N ASP A 216 -18.95 -14.66 -1.85
CA ASP A 216 -20.00 -13.70 -2.17
C ASP A 216 -20.60 -13.95 -3.57
N ARG A 217 -19.74 -14.29 -4.55
CA ARG A 217 -20.18 -14.66 -5.91
C ARG A 217 -20.95 -15.98 -5.94
N THR A 218 -20.58 -16.96 -5.12
CA THR A 218 -21.28 -18.24 -5.01
C THR A 218 -22.65 -18.05 -4.36
N ASN A 219 -22.74 -17.24 -3.31
CA ASN A 219 -23.98 -16.96 -2.57
C ASN A 219 -24.97 -16.08 -3.33
N ALA A 220 -24.49 -15.18 -4.20
CA ALA A 220 -25.35 -14.32 -5.02
C ALA A 220 -26.18 -15.07 -6.07
N GLY A 221 -25.93 -16.38 -6.29
CA GLY A 221 -26.61 -17.18 -7.30
C GLY A 221 -26.31 -16.74 -8.74
N PRO A 222 -26.77 -17.47 -9.76
CA PRO A 222 -26.64 -17.03 -11.14
C PRO A 222 -27.44 -15.74 -11.35
N SER A 223 -26.74 -14.62 -11.58
CA SER A 223 -27.37 -13.38 -12.03
C SER A 223 -27.99 -13.62 -13.41
N ILE A 224 -29.29 -13.91 -13.45
CA ILE A 224 -30.07 -13.94 -14.69
C ILE A 224 -30.26 -12.49 -15.13
N ARG A 225 -29.26 -11.93 -15.80
CA ARG A 225 -29.50 -10.74 -16.62
C ARG A 225 -30.31 -11.17 -17.83
N PRO A 226 -31.44 -10.51 -18.16
CA PRO A 226 -32.18 -10.83 -19.36
C PRO A 226 -31.26 -10.64 -20.57
N VAL A 227 -31.08 -11.72 -21.34
CA VAL A 227 -30.29 -11.74 -22.55
C VAL A 227 -31.11 -11.06 -23.66
N PRO A 228 -30.65 -9.98 -24.30
CA PRO A 228 -31.29 -9.49 -25.52
C PRO A 228 -31.18 -10.56 -26.63
N PRO A 229 -32.21 -10.71 -27.48
CA PRO A 229 -32.26 -11.79 -28.48
C PRO A 229 -31.07 -11.67 -29.45
N LYS A 230 -30.28 -12.75 -29.56
CA LYS A 230 -29.16 -12.87 -30.51
C LYS A 230 -29.67 -13.35 -31.86
N GLU A 231 -29.31 -12.60 -32.90
CA GLU A 231 -29.35 -13.02 -34.30
C GLU A 231 -28.36 -14.15 -34.56
N ARG A 232 -28.72 -15.01 -35.52
CA ARG A 232 -28.01 -16.22 -35.95
C ARG A 232 -26.86 -15.91 -36.90
N GLY A 233 -25.83 -16.75 -36.81
CA GLY A 233 -24.82 -17.00 -37.85
C GLY A 233 -23.41 -16.81 -37.30
N GLY A 234 -22.46 -17.73 -37.40
CA GLY A 234 -22.39 -19.07 -37.99
C GLY A 234 -21.04 -19.68 -37.58
N ASP A 235 -20.93 -21.00 -37.67
CA ASP A 235 -19.75 -21.84 -37.39
C ASP A 235 -18.44 -21.32 -38.01
N VAL A 236 -17.29 -21.56 -37.34
CA VAL A 236 -16.15 -22.42 -37.80
C VAL A 236 -15.18 -22.74 -36.62
N GLY A 237 -14.92 -24.03 -36.37
CA GLY A 237 -13.57 -24.60 -36.19
C GLY A 237 -12.84 -24.58 -34.84
N MET A 238 -12.77 -25.74 -34.18
CA MET A 238 -11.61 -26.20 -33.36
C MET A 238 -10.55 -26.87 -34.27
N PRO A 239 -9.40 -27.46 -33.80
CA PRO A 239 -8.73 -27.48 -32.48
C PRO A 239 -7.19 -27.22 -32.56
N HIS A 240 -6.50 -27.18 -31.39
CA HIS A 240 -5.24 -27.89 -31.06
C HIS A 240 -4.44 -27.18 -29.94
N GLY A 241 -4.21 -27.86 -28.82
CA GLY A 241 -2.96 -27.71 -28.04
C GLY A 241 -1.94 -28.79 -28.49
N PRO A 242 -0.88 -29.10 -27.72
CA PRO A 242 -0.24 -28.41 -26.59
C PRO A 242 1.28 -28.20 -26.84
N LYS A 243 2.06 -27.63 -25.89
CA LYS A 243 3.39 -28.15 -25.50
C LYS A 243 4.10 -27.34 -24.40
N ASP A 244 4.50 -28.11 -23.40
CA ASP A 244 5.62 -27.95 -22.46
C ASP A 244 6.78 -27.05 -22.91
N TRP A 245 7.19 -26.13 -22.04
CA TRP A 245 8.60 -25.73 -21.88
C TRP A 245 8.89 -25.54 -20.39
N GLY A 246 9.42 -26.59 -19.76
CA GLY A 246 10.21 -26.44 -18.55
C GLY A 246 11.58 -25.88 -18.90
N SER A 247 12.12 -24.97 -18.09
CA SER A 247 13.56 -24.83 -17.91
C SER A 247 13.92 -24.15 -16.61
N ARG A 248 14.86 -24.82 -15.97
CA ARG A 248 15.51 -24.65 -14.68
C ARG A 248 16.72 -23.73 -14.86
N ALA A 249 16.79 -22.64 -14.10
CA ALA A 249 17.99 -21.89 -13.74
C ALA A 249 17.56 -20.95 -12.59
N GLY A 250 18.15 -20.89 -11.40
CA GLY A 250 19.56 -21.00 -11.05
C GLY A 250 20.06 -19.60 -10.70
N ASN A 251 19.91 -19.16 -9.44
CA ASN A 251 20.67 -18.03 -8.86
C ASN A 251 20.49 -18.06 -7.33
N ARG A 252 21.47 -18.46 -6.51
CA ARG A 252 22.68 -17.75 -6.04
C ARG A 252 22.41 -16.34 -5.48
N GLY A 253 22.21 -16.31 -4.16
CA GLY A 253 23.18 -15.71 -3.23
C GLY A 253 23.23 -14.19 -3.15
N GLY A 254 22.41 -13.61 -2.27
CA GLY A 254 22.61 -12.28 -1.70
C GLY A 254 22.21 -12.29 -0.23
N ASN A 255 23.19 -12.39 0.66
CA ASN A 255 23.02 -12.30 2.11
C ASN A 255 22.57 -10.87 2.48
N GLY A 256 21.27 -10.69 2.74
CA GLY A 256 20.75 -9.56 3.51
C GLY A 256 20.23 -10.11 4.82
N GLY A 257 20.97 -9.92 5.91
CA GLY A 257 20.53 -10.32 7.25
C GLY A 257 19.21 -9.64 7.59
N LEU A 258 18.18 -10.44 7.86
CA LEU A 258 16.86 -9.96 8.28
C LEU A 258 16.99 -9.22 9.61
N VAL A 259 16.76 -7.91 9.56
CA VAL A 259 16.60 -7.09 10.77
C VAL A 259 15.19 -7.36 11.31
N PRO A 260 15.02 -7.67 12.62
CA PRO A 260 13.70 -7.90 13.20
C PRO A 260 12.80 -6.67 13.05
N THR A 261 11.53 -6.92 12.81
CA THR A 261 10.51 -5.88 12.70
C THR A 261 10.32 -5.17 14.05
N ALA A 262 9.86 -3.91 14.01
CA ALA A 262 9.60 -3.14 15.23
C ALA A 262 8.54 -3.78 16.15
N ALA A 263 7.66 -4.63 15.60
CA ALA A 263 6.71 -5.42 16.37
C ALA A 263 7.39 -6.54 17.17
N GLU A 264 8.40 -7.19 16.58
CA GLU A 264 9.17 -8.28 17.22
C GLU A 264 10.13 -7.79 18.30
N ALA A 265 10.66 -6.57 18.17
CA ALA A 265 11.47 -5.93 19.21
C ALA A 265 10.61 -5.45 20.41
N ARG A 266 9.43 -4.87 20.15
CA ARG A 266 8.48 -4.46 21.20
C ARG A 266 7.92 -5.64 21.99
N ALA A 267 7.63 -6.76 21.33
CA ALA A 267 7.18 -7.99 22.00
C ALA A 267 8.23 -8.57 22.97
N ARG A 268 9.50 -8.16 22.83
CA ARG A 268 10.62 -8.57 23.69
C ARG A 268 10.93 -7.57 24.82
N GLY A 269 10.18 -6.47 24.93
CA GLY A 269 10.51 -5.40 25.88
C GLY A 269 11.84 -4.70 25.55
N GLU A 270 12.39 -4.92 24.35
CA GLU A 270 13.53 -4.20 23.84
C GLU A 270 13.03 -2.84 23.35
N GLU A 271 13.61 -1.74 23.83
CA GLU A 271 13.48 -0.46 23.13
C GLU A 271 14.01 -0.69 21.72
N VAL A 272 13.09 -0.72 20.75
CA VAL A 272 13.48 -0.75 19.34
C VAL A 272 14.33 0.50 19.14
N PRO A 273 15.62 0.39 18.80
CA PRO A 273 16.45 1.57 18.62
C PRO A 273 15.72 2.46 17.62
N PHE A 274 15.50 3.71 18.02
CA PHE A 274 14.91 4.75 17.18
C PHE A 274 15.54 4.64 15.79
N SER A 275 14.71 4.55 14.75
CA SER A 275 15.19 4.58 13.38
C SER A 275 16.10 5.79 13.22
N ALA A 276 17.27 5.58 12.60
CA ALA A 276 18.28 6.59 12.43
C ALA A 276 17.67 7.91 11.90
N PRO A 277 18.16 9.07 12.35
CA PRO A 277 17.72 10.37 11.82
C PRO A 277 17.78 10.35 10.29
N VAL A 278 16.90 11.13 9.65
CA VAL A 278 16.83 11.24 8.19
C VAL A 278 18.24 11.47 7.64
N ASP A 279 18.73 10.51 6.86
CA ASP A 279 20.05 10.57 6.27
C ASP A 279 19.98 11.43 5.00
N TRP A 280 20.16 12.74 5.20
CA TRP A 280 20.11 13.74 4.13
C TRP A 280 21.06 13.44 2.97
N ASN A 281 22.13 12.69 3.19
CA ASN A 281 23.07 12.30 2.12
C ASN A 281 22.52 11.20 1.20
N LYS A 282 21.44 10.52 1.60
CA LYS A 282 20.77 9.46 0.83
C LYS A 282 19.51 9.94 0.11
N LEU A 283 19.15 11.20 0.30
CA LEU A 283 17.98 11.82 -0.29
C LEU A 283 18.28 12.36 -1.70
N PRO A 284 17.25 12.60 -2.54
CA PRO A 284 17.41 13.32 -3.79
C PRO A 284 18.21 14.61 -3.63
N HIS A 285 19.06 14.90 -4.61
CA HIS A 285 19.62 16.23 -4.78
C HIS A 285 18.50 17.26 -4.94
N GLY A 286 18.71 18.49 -4.46
CA GLY A 286 17.74 19.59 -4.60
C GLY A 286 16.78 19.78 -3.42
N LEU A 287 16.89 18.97 -2.35
CA LEU A 287 16.22 19.23 -1.08
C LEU A 287 17.03 20.20 -0.21
N ASP A 288 16.39 21.26 0.27
CA ASP A 288 16.95 22.20 1.25
C ASP A 288 16.46 21.88 2.67
N ARG A 289 17.39 21.54 3.57
CA ARG A 289 17.09 21.25 4.97
C ARG A 289 16.45 22.44 5.70
N ASN A 290 16.66 23.66 5.24
CA ASN A 290 16.07 24.85 5.85
C ASN A 290 14.65 25.12 5.36
N ASN A 291 14.26 24.58 4.20
CA ASN A 291 12.91 24.70 3.68
C ASN A 291 11.97 23.67 4.35
N PRO A 292 10.86 24.09 4.99
CA PRO A 292 9.93 23.18 5.66
C PRO A 292 9.32 22.13 4.71
N THR A 293 8.93 22.53 3.49
CA THR A 293 8.36 21.61 2.50
C THR A 293 9.34 20.51 2.13
N ASP A 294 10.62 20.85 2.00
CA ASP A 294 11.66 19.88 1.66
C ASP A 294 11.98 18.92 2.82
N ARG A 295 11.91 19.38 4.08
CA ARG A 295 11.99 18.47 5.23
C ARG A 295 10.81 17.51 5.29
N ILE A 296 9.60 17.97 4.96
CA ILE A 296 8.43 17.09 4.85
C ILE A 296 8.62 16.09 3.70
N ALA A 297 9.06 16.55 2.52
CA ALA A 297 9.32 15.70 1.36
C ALA A 297 10.39 14.64 1.66
N ALA A 298 11.45 15.01 2.40
CA ALA A 298 12.47 14.10 2.88
C ALA A 298 11.90 13.00 3.76
N LEU A 299 10.99 13.32 4.69
CA LEU A 299 10.33 12.33 5.54
C LEU A 299 9.46 11.38 4.70
N ILE A 300 8.61 11.92 3.81
CA ILE A 300 7.74 11.10 2.93
C ILE A 300 8.60 10.14 2.10
N SER A 301 9.65 10.64 1.45
CA SER A 301 10.57 9.81 0.67
C SER A 301 11.30 8.76 1.52
N SER A 302 11.63 9.06 2.78
CA SER A 302 12.27 8.08 3.67
C SER A 302 11.35 6.90 4.03
N ASN A 303 10.03 7.11 3.99
CA ASN A 303 9.03 6.10 4.27
C ASN A 303 8.57 5.34 3.02
N GLU A 304 8.36 6.05 1.91
CA GLU A 304 7.76 5.51 0.69
C GLU A 304 8.80 4.97 -0.29
N GLY A 305 9.95 5.63 -0.42
CA GLY A 305 11.00 5.21 -1.33
C GLY A 305 11.87 6.35 -1.84
N LYS A 306 13.01 5.97 -2.43
CA LYS A 306 13.92 6.90 -3.09
C LYS A 306 13.37 7.28 -4.48
N PRO A 307 13.77 8.43 -5.04
CA PRO A 307 13.43 8.82 -6.42
C PRO A 307 13.78 7.78 -7.49
N THR A 308 14.80 6.96 -7.20
CA THR A 308 15.32 5.90 -8.05
C THR A 308 14.71 4.52 -7.76
N SER A 309 13.83 4.42 -6.78
CA SER A 309 13.26 3.14 -6.36
C SER A 309 12.24 2.63 -7.37
N ILE A 310 12.24 1.31 -7.57
CA ILE A 310 11.26 0.60 -8.39
C ILE A 310 10.79 -0.61 -7.60
N ASN A 311 9.48 -0.69 -7.35
CA ASN A 311 8.81 -1.90 -6.91
C ASN A 311 8.17 -2.57 -8.13
N TRP A 312 8.76 -3.66 -8.61
CA TRP A 312 8.33 -4.36 -9.82
C TRP A 312 6.95 -5.04 -9.71
N ASN A 313 6.44 -5.25 -8.51
CA ASN A 313 5.13 -5.84 -8.29
C ASN A 313 4.54 -5.34 -6.97
N ASP A 314 3.87 -4.20 -7.05
CA ASP A 314 3.20 -3.59 -5.92
C ASP A 314 1.83 -4.24 -5.67
N ASN A 315 1.85 -5.44 -5.08
CA ASN A 315 0.65 -6.19 -4.68
C ASN A 315 -0.39 -6.36 -5.81
N GLY A 316 0.08 -6.65 -7.02
CA GLY A 316 -0.77 -6.83 -8.21
C GLY A 316 -1.24 -5.53 -8.87
N ALA A 317 -0.82 -4.37 -8.36
CA ALA A 317 -1.07 -3.07 -8.96
C ALA A 317 -0.01 -2.66 -10.01
N GLY A 318 0.86 -3.60 -10.43
CA GLY A 318 1.89 -3.38 -11.44
C GLY A 318 3.18 -2.84 -10.85
N VAL A 319 3.95 -2.09 -11.65
CA VAL A 319 5.17 -1.43 -11.16
C VAL A 319 4.81 -0.14 -10.40
N SER A 320 5.54 0.16 -9.33
CA SER A 320 5.50 1.46 -8.64
C SER A 320 6.90 2.06 -8.64
N VAL A 321 7.00 3.38 -8.83
CA VAL A 321 8.30 4.06 -8.88
C VAL A 321 8.37 5.26 -7.95
N GLY A 322 9.58 5.53 -7.44
CA GLY A 322 9.92 6.86 -7.00
C GLY A 322 9.53 7.25 -5.58
N MET A 323 9.59 8.56 -5.31
CA MET A 323 9.48 9.15 -3.97
C MET A 323 8.14 8.93 -3.26
N PHE A 324 7.07 8.70 -4.03
CA PHE A 324 5.71 8.53 -3.52
C PHE A 324 5.06 7.25 -4.07
N GLN A 325 5.89 6.32 -4.57
CA GLN A 325 5.47 5.03 -5.13
C GLN A 325 4.35 5.16 -6.18
N ALA A 326 4.59 5.97 -7.21
CA ALA A 326 3.65 6.20 -8.30
C ALA A 326 3.30 4.87 -8.99
N ASN A 327 2.12 4.34 -8.67
CA ASN A 327 1.71 3.00 -9.11
C ASN A 327 1.14 2.98 -10.54
N GLN A 328 1.49 1.95 -11.30
CA GLN A 328 1.09 1.74 -12.68
C GLN A 328 -0.42 1.58 -12.88
N ARG A 329 -1.07 0.65 -12.18
CA ARG A 329 -2.45 0.26 -12.51
C ARG A 329 -3.50 1.04 -11.76
N LYS A 330 -3.23 1.42 -10.50
CA LYS A 330 -4.19 2.10 -9.63
C LYS A 330 -3.76 3.52 -9.24
N GLY A 331 -2.50 3.87 -9.44
CA GLY A 331 -1.94 5.13 -8.99
C GLY A 331 -1.63 6.10 -10.12
N GLU A 332 -0.61 6.91 -9.85
CA GLU A 332 -0.28 8.14 -10.56
C GLU A 332 0.84 7.97 -11.59
N LEU A 333 1.35 6.75 -11.84
CA LEU A 333 2.40 6.55 -12.84
C LEU A 333 2.01 7.08 -14.24
N PRO A 334 0.77 6.87 -14.73
CA PRO A 334 0.32 7.50 -15.97
C PRO A 334 0.49 9.03 -15.95
N LYS A 335 0.05 9.68 -14.87
CA LYS A 335 0.15 11.13 -14.71
C LYS A 335 1.60 11.59 -14.64
N LEU A 336 2.46 10.86 -13.93
CA LEU A 336 3.89 11.17 -13.82
C LEU A 336 4.58 11.15 -15.20
N PHE A 337 4.30 10.14 -16.03
CA PHE A 337 4.80 10.09 -17.41
C PHE A 337 4.25 11.25 -18.27
N SER A 338 2.96 11.56 -18.13
CA SER A 338 2.32 12.67 -18.83
C SER A 338 2.95 14.01 -18.48
N ASP A 339 3.12 14.28 -17.19
CA ASP A 339 3.71 15.53 -16.70
C ASP A 339 5.16 15.64 -17.19
N PHE A 340 5.93 14.54 -17.14
CA PHE A 340 7.30 14.52 -17.63
C PHE A 340 7.39 14.83 -19.13
N ALA A 341 6.52 14.22 -19.95
CA ALA A 341 6.44 14.47 -21.39
C ALA A 341 6.04 15.92 -21.76
N ASN A 342 5.58 16.71 -20.78
CA ASN A 342 5.23 18.12 -20.94
C ASN A 342 6.28 19.09 -20.37
N THR A 343 7.36 18.58 -19.78
CA THR A 343 8.53 19.40 -19.43
C THR A 343 9.39 19.70 -20.67
N PRO A 344 10.23 20.76 -20.66
CA PRO A 344 11.04 21.15 -21.82
C PRO A 344 11.95 20.06 -22.39
N ASP A 345 12.51 19.19 -21.54
CA ASP A 345 13.46 18.15 -21.95
C ASP A 345 12.88 16.72 -21.80
N GLY A 346 11.77 16.57 -21.08
CA GLY A 346 11.27 15.24 -20.70
C GLY A 346 10.71 14.46 -21.88
N TYR A 347 10.17 15.14 -22.90
CA TYR A 347 9.71 14.46 -24.11
C TYR A 347 10.89 13.84 -24.88
N GLU A 348 11.97 14.60 -25.06
CA GLU A 348 13.18 14.17 -25.75
C GLU A 348 13.83 12.98 -25.03
N ILE A 349 13.86 13.00 -23.69
CA ILE A 349 14.34 11.87 -22.88
C ILE A 349 13.45 10.64 -23.09
N LEU A 350 12.12 10.80 -23.14
CA LEU A 350 11.23 9.67 -23.43
C LEU A 350 11.42 9.14 -24.85
N VAL A 351 11.70 9.99 -25.83
CA VAL A 351 12.01 9.60 -27.21
C VAL A 351 13.32 8.80 -27.25
N GLU A 352 14.34 9.23 -26.52
CA GLU A 352 15.63 8.53 -26.42
C GLU A 352 15.46 7.14 -25.79
N LEU A 353 14.72 7.06 -24.68
CA LEU A 353 14.59 5.83 -23.91
C LEU A 353 13.60 4.85 -24.54
N PHE A 354 12.40 5.28 -24.92
CA PHE A 354 11.31 4.40 -25.35
C PHE A 354 11.05 4.43 -26.87
N GLY A 355 11.74 5.31 -27.60
CA GLY A 355 11.52 5.56 -29.02
C GLY A 355 10.40 6.59 -29.28
N ALA A 356 10.52 7.28 -30.42
CA ALA A 356 9.64 8.39 -30.78
C ALA A 356 8.15 8.02 -30.82
N GLU A 357 7.81 6.84 -31.34
CA GLU A 357 6.43 6.37 -31.41
C GLU A 357 5.83 6.13 -30.03
N MET A 358 6.58 5.50 -29.12
CA MET A 358 6.10 5.21 -27.77
C MET A 358 5.96 6.50 -26.95
N ALA A 359 6.95 7.39 -27.00
CA ALA A 359 6.89 8.69 -26.33
C ALA A 359 5.69 9.53 -26.78
N ALA A 360 5.42 9.57 -28.08
CA ALA A 360 4.24 10.26 -28.63
C ALA A 360 2.93 9.65 -28.11
N LYS A 361 2.83 8.32 -28.04
CA LYS A 361 1.65 7.64 -27.49
C LYS A 361 1.50 7.86 -25.98
N MET A 362 2.58 7.83 -25.21
CA MET A 362 2.55 8.10 -23.76
C MET A 362 2.07 9.52 -23.48
N LYS A 363 2.53 10.50 -24.27
CA LYS A 363 2.09 11.90 -24.19
C LYS A 363 0.62 12.08 -24.58
N ALA A 364 0.19 11.45 -25.67
CA ALA A 364 -1.18 11.60 -26.17
C ALA A 364 -2.22 10.80 -25.36
N ASN A 365 -1.83 9.67 -24.79
CA ASN A 365 -2.68 8.79 -24.01
C ASN A 365 -1.92 8.19 -22.81
N PRO A 366 -1.77 8.94 -21.72
CA PRO A 366 -1.06 8.47 -20.52
C PRO A 366 -1.63 7.18 -19.95
N GLU A 367 -2.93 6.93 -20.09
CA GLU A 367 -3.60 5.72 -19.58
C GLU A 367 -3.08 4.42 -20.21
N MET A 368 -2.42 4.49 -21.37
CA MET A 368 -1.76 3.30 -21.95
C MET A 368 -0.70 2.70 -21.02
N ILE A 369 -0.08 3.53 -20.17
CA ILE A 369 0.93 3.11 -19.19
C ILE A 369 0.38 2.00 -18.30
N ARG A 370 -0.93 2.00 -17.99
CA ARG A 370 -1.57 0.96 -17.17
C ARG A 370 -1.49 -0.44 -17.78
N GLY A 371 -1.45 -0.52 -19.12
CA GLY A 371 -1.42 -1.77 -19.88
C GLY A 371 -0.02 -2.24 -20.28
N LEU A 372 1.02 -1.44 -20.07
CA LEU A 372 2.39 -1.82 -20.41
C LEU A 372 2.89 -2.97 -19.52
N ASN A 373 3.71 -3.85 -20.07
CA ASN A 373 4.35 -4.91 -19.29
C ASN A 373 5.74 -4.44 -18.85
N PHE A 374 5.83 -3.61 -17.81
CA PHE A 374 7.13 -3.29 -17.21
C PHE A 374 7.63 -4.51 -16.42
N ASN A 375 8.78 -5.04 -16.84
CA ASN A 375 9.40 -6.20 -16.19
C ASN A 375 10.92 -6.02 -16.19
N PRO A 376 11.63 -6.33 -15.09
CA PRO A 376 13.08 -6.11 -15.01
C PRO A 376 13.90 -6.85 -16.07
N HIS A 377 13.30 -7.86 -16.72
CA HIS A 377 13.98 -8.68 -17.73
C HIS A 377 13.65 -8.30 -19.18
N ASN A 378 12.74 -7.34 -19.41
CA ASN A 378 12.41 -6.89 -20.75
C ASN A 378 12.94 -5.48 -21.05
N GLN A 379 12.81 -5.07 -22.30
CA GLN A 379 13.33 -3.79 -22.77
C GLN A 379 12.67 -2.60 -22.06
N LEU A 380 11.33 -2.60 -21.93
CA LEU A 380 10.59 -1.55 -21.23
C LEU A 380 11.02 -1.37 -19.77
N GLY A 381 11.32 -2.46 -19.05
CA GLY A 381 11.81 -2.39 -17.68
C GLY A 381 13.19 -1.75 -17.59
N LYS A 382 14.11 -2.10 -18.50
CA LYS A 382 15.45 -1.48 -18.55
C LYS A 382 15.38 0.02 -18.86
N GLU A 383 14.46 0.42 -19.74
CA GLU A 383 14.22 1.83 -20.06
C GLU A 383 13.61 2.57 -18.87
N LEU A 384 12.69 1.93 -18.13
CA LEU A 384 12.17 2.47 -16.87
C LEU A 384 13.25 2.62 -15.81
N GLU A 385 14.15 1.63 -15.68
CA GLU A 385 15.33 1.73 -14.79
C GLU A 385 16.21 2.92 -15.14
N GLN A 386 16.45 3.18 -16.43
CA GLN A 386 17.21 4.35 -16.86
C GLN A 386 16.45 5.66 -16.59
N LEU A 387 15.14 5.69 -16.84
CA LEU A 387 14.31 6.86 -16.59
C LEU A 387 14.34 7.29 -15.12
N VAL A 388 14.21 6.36 -14.17
CA VAL A 388 14.23 6.72 -12.74
C VAL A 388 15.60 7.23 -12.26
N GLN A 389 16.68 6.93 -12.99
CA GLN A 389 18.01 7.51 -12.73
C GLN A 389 18.19 8.90 -13.35
N ASN A 390 17.29 9.34 -14.24
CA ASN A 390 17.40 10.63 -14.90
C ASN A 390 17.15 11.79 -13.91
N PRO A 391 18.07 12.76 -13.76
CA PRO A 391 17.91 13.86 -12.81
C PRO A 391 16.66 14.72 -13.04
N ALA A 392 16.26 14.98 -14.29
CA ALA A 392 15.05 15.75 -14.59
C ALA A 392 13.78 14.99 -14.14
N PHE A 393 13.77 13.67 -14.31
CA PHE A 393 12.66 12.84 -13.82
C PHE A 393 12.60 12.81 -12.29
N GLN A 394 13.74 12.77 -11.61
CA GLN A 394 13.81 12.86 -10.14
C GLN A 394 13.36 14.24 -9.64
N GLN A 395 13.74 15.31 -10.33
CA GLN A 395 13.30 16.67 -10.00
C GLN A 395 11.78 16.80 -10.14
N LEU A 396 11.18 16.26 -11.21
CA LEU A 396 9.72 16.25 -11.36
C LEU A 396 9.03 15.51 -10.20
N GLN A 397 9.55 14.37 -9.77
CA GLN A 397 8.98 13.65 -8.62
C GLN A 397 9.03 14.50 -7.35
N LEU A 398 10.14 15.18 -7.11
CA LEU A 398 10.29 16.10 -5.98
C LEU A 398 9.27 17.24 -6.06
N ASP A 399 9.10 17.85 -7.23
CA ASP A 399 8.16 18.95 -7.44
C ASP A 399 6.70 18.49 -7.23
N GLN A 400 6.35 17.27 -7.65
CA GLN A 400 5.04 16.70 -7.36
C GLN A 400 4.82 16.41 -5.86
N VAL A 401 5.83 15.94 -5.14
CA VAL A 401 5.76 15.77 -3.68
C VAL A 401 5.55 17.12 -3.00
N ARG A 402 6.28 18.17 -3.42
CA ARG A 402 6.10 19.54 -2.91
C ARG A 402 4.67 20.04 -3.14
N ALA A 403 4.14 19.86 -4.35
CA ALA A 403 2.77 20.24 -4.69
C ALA A 403 1.73 19.52 -3.80
N LYS A 404 1.89 18.21 -3.58
CA LYS A 404 1.02 17.43 -2.68
C LYS A 404 1.07 17.95 -1.23
N ILE A 405 2.25 18.34 -0.74
CA ILE A 405 2.41 18.92 0.60
C ILE A 405 1.67 20.27 0.68
N GLN A 406 1.83 21.12 -0.34
CA GLN A 406 1.15 22.40 -0.43
C GLN A 406 -0.38 22.24 -0.49
N GLU A 407 -0.88 21.22 -1.19
CA GLU A 407 -2.32 20.88 -1.21
C GLU A 407 -2.83 20.33 0.13
N ALA A 408 -2.00 19.58 0.85
CA ALA A 408 -2.35 19.00 2.15
C ALA A 408 -2.36 20.04 3.28
N ALA A 409 -1.53 21.07 3.21
CA ALA A 409 -1.43 22.12 4.23
C ALA A 409 -2.77 22.84 4.54
N PRO A 410 -3.55 23.35 3.56
CA PRO A 410 -4.84 23.97 3.85
C PRO A 410 -5.86 22.98 4.43
N VAL A 411 -5.78 21.70 4.05
CA VAL A 411 -6.63 20.64 4.63
C VAL A 411 -6.27 20.43 6.11
N ALA A 412 -4.97 20.40 6.44
CA ALA A 412 -4.50 20.33 7.82
C ALA A 412 -5.00 21.53 8.65
N GLN A 413 -4.90 22.75 8.09
CA GLN A 413 -5.31 23.99 8.75
C GLN A 413 -6.81 24.01 9.09
N GLN A 414 -7.68 23.41 8.27
CA GLN A 414 -9.12 23.28 8.57
C GLN A 414 -9.40 22.53 9.88
N HIS A 415 -8.49 21.67 10.31
CA HIS A 415 -8.56 20.90 11.56
C HIS A 415 -7.69 21.49 12.69
N GLY A 416 -7.21 22.73 12.50
CA GLY A 416 -6.33 23.42 13.43
C GLY A 416 -4.94 22.77 13.55
N ILE A 417 -4.51 22.04 12.52
CA ILE A 417 -3.17 21.45 12.43
C ILE A 417 -2.32 22.42 11.63
N THR A 418 -1.37 23.05 12.31
CA THR A 418 -0.53 24.10 11.72
C THR A 418 0.95 23.75 11.80
N SER A 419 1.32 22.74 12.59
CA SER A 419 2.71 22.32 12.73
C SER A 419 3.25 21.63 11.47
N GLU A 420 4.55 21.76 11.23
CA GLU A 420 5.25 21.08 10.14
C GLU A 420 5.09 19.56 10.18
N ALA A 421 5.29 18.96 11.36
CA ALA A 421 5.08 17.53 11.58
C ALA A 421 3.61 17.11 11.36
N GLY A 422 2.66 17.96 11.76
CA GLY A 422 1.24 17.76 11.50
C GLY A 422 0.90 17.80 10.01
N VAL A 423 1.43 18.77 9.26
CA VAL A 423 1.25 18.84 7.80
C VAL A 423 1.86 17.63 7.11
N ALA A 424 3.03 17.16 7.54
CA ALA A 424 3.64 15.93 7.02
C ALA A 424 2.73 14.71 7.19
N LEU A 425 2.10 14.56 8.37
CA LEU A 425 1.15 13.49 8.63
C LEU A 425 -0.05 13.56 7.67
N VAL A 426 -0.61 14.75 7.47
CA VAL A 426 -1.76 14.95 6.58
C VAL A 426 -1.37 14.69 5.13
N ALA A 427 -0.21 15.16 4.68
CA ALA A 427 0.30 14.88 3.34
C ALA A 427 0.43 13.37 3.07
N ASP A 428 1.04 12.62 3.98
CA ASP A 428 1.18 11.17 3.87
C ASP A 428 -0.20 10.47 3.85
N LEU A 429 -1.13 10.89 4.71
CA LEU A 429 -2.50 10.36 4.72
C LEU A 429 -3.26 10.63 3.42
N THR A 430 -3.14 11.84 2.87
CA THR A 430 -3.78 12.18 1.60
C THR A 430 -3.17 11.41 0.44
N ASN A 431 -1.86 11.13 0.48
CA ASN A 431 -1.22 10.28 -0.50
C ASN A 431 -1.73 8.83 -0.42
N GLN A 432 -1.89 8.30 0.80
CA GLN A 432 -2.31 6.91 1.03
C GLN A 432 -3.81 6.67 0.76
N PHE A 433 -4.69 7.62 1.09
CA PHE A 433 -6.14 7.43 1.10
C PHE A 433 -6.90 8.40 0.17
N GLY A 434 -6.21 9.32 -0.49
CA GLY A 434 -6.81 10.49 -1.14
C GLY A 434 -7.35 11.50 -0.12
N ALA A 435 -7.63 12.73 -0.58
CA ALA A 435 -8.13 13.81 0.28
C ALA A 435 -9.42 13.43 1.03
N ALA A 436 -10.41 12.85 0.33
CA ALA A 436 -11.68 12.45 0.94
C ALA A 436 -11.53 11.27 1.93
N GLY A 437 -10.58 10.37 1.70
CA GLY A 437 -10.29 9.26 2.60
C GLY A 437 -9.58 9.75 3.85
N ALA A 438 -8.57 10.60 3.71
CA ALA A 438 -7.86 11.23 4.82
C ALA A 438 -8.81 11.99 5.74
N ASN A 439 -9.76 12.75 5.18
CA ASN A 439 -10.71 13.57 5.93
C ASN A 439 -11.55 12.79 6.96
N ARG A 440 -11.73 11.47 6.75
CA ARG A 440 -12.43 10.59 7.70
C ARG A 440 -11.70 10.46 9.04
N PHE A 441 -10.39 10.67 9.05
CA PHE A 441 -9.54 10.54 10.24
C PHE A 441 -9.21 11.89 10.86
N LEU A 442 -9.19 12.97 10.06
CA LEU A 442 -8.76 14.30 10.51
C LEU A 442 -9.68 14.89 11.59
N GLY A 443 -10.98 14.55 11.58
CA GLY A 443 -11.91 14.99 12.63
C GLY A 443 -11.54 14.55 14.05
N ALA A 444 -10.67 13.54 14.21
CA ALA A 444 -10.14 13.16 15.52
C ALA A 444 -9.31 14.30 16.18
N ALA A 445 -8.72 15.18 15.37
CA ALA A 445 -7.95 16.33 15.85
C ALA A 445 -8.82 17.47 16.39
N ASP A 446 -10.10 17.55 16.02
CA ASP A 446 -10.96 18.70 16.33
C ASP A 446 -11.26 18.83 17.83
N SER A 447 -11.23 17.71 18.56
CA SER A 447 -11.43 17.68 20.01
C SER A 447 -10.17 18.01 20.82
N ILE A 448 -9.01 18.09 20.17
CA ILE A 448 -7.73 18.38 20.81
C ILE A 448 -7.45 19.89 20.74
N PRO A 449 -7.01 20.53 21.84
CA PRO A 449 -6.70 21.95 21.87
C PRO A 449 -5.77 22.38 20.72
N PRO A 450 -5.98 23.54 20.06
CA PRO A 450 -5.12 24.01 18.98
C PRO A 450 -3.65 24.17 19.36
N SER A 451 -3.33 24.38 20.64
CA SER A 451 -1.96 24.46 21.15
C SER A 451 -1.25 23.10 21.25
N ASP A 452 -1.98 21.99 21.20
CA ASP A 452 -1.43 20.63 21.35
C ASP A 452 -1.34 19.93 19.98
N GLN A 453 -0.36 20.35 19.19
CA GLN A 453 -0.14 19.87 17.82
C GLN A 453 0.27 18.38 17.78
N GLU A 454 1.11 17.94 18.72
CA GLU A 454 1.47 16.53 18.84
C GLU A 454 0.26 15.68 19.26
N GLY A 455 -0.56 16.16 20.20
CA GLY A 455 -1.81 15.51 20.59
C GLY A 455 -2.77 15.36 19.42
N LYS A 456 -2.91 16.38 18.56
CA LYS A 456 -3.71 16.32 17.32
C LYS A 456 -3.21 15.22 16.38
N ALA A 457 -1.91 15.20 16.11
CA ALA A 457 -1.29 14.17 15.27
C ALA A 457 -1.51 12.76 15.83
N ARG A 458 -1.34 12.58 17.14
CA ARG A 458 -1.57 11.28 17.81
C ARG A 458 -3.03 10.86 17.77
N ALA A 459 -3.98 11.79 17.90
CA ALA A 459 -5.41 11.50 17.80
C ALA A 459 -5.76 10.97 16.40
N ILE A 460 -5.23 11.62 15.34
CA ILE A 460 -5.38 11.15 13.96
C ILE A 460 -4.77 9.76 13.78
N ALA A 461 -3.52 9.57 14.19
CA ALA A 461 -2.83 8.28 14.04
C ALA A 461 -3.59 7.13 14.75
N ARG A 462 -4.17 7.38 15.93
CA ARG A 462 -5.05 6.43 16.63
C ARG A 462 -6.33 6.15 15.85
N ALA A 463 -6.96 7.18 15.28
CA ALA A 463 -8.15 7.00 14.44
C ALA A 463 -7.84 6.11 13.23
N VAL A 464 -6.70 6.32 12.57
CA VAL A 464 -6.24 5.47 11.46
C VAL A 464 -5.96 4.04 11.93
N ASN A 465 -5.36 3.87 13.11
CA ASN A 465 -5.02 2.55 13.68
C ASN A 465 -6.25 1.72 14.02
N ASN A 466 -7.33 2.37 14.42
CA ASN A 466 -8.57 1.68 14.75
C ASN A 466 -9.35 1.21 13.52
N HIS A 467 -9.03 1.71 12.32
CA HIS A 467 -9.81 1.44 11.11
C HIS A 467 -8.99 0.83 9.96
N THR A 468 -7.66 0.81 10.07
CA THR A 468 -6.78 0.36 9.00
C THR A 468 -5.57 -0.37 9.57
N GLN A 469 -4.99 -1.28 8.78
CA GLN A 469 -3.73 -1.94 9.10
C GLN A 469 -2.51 -0.98 9.17
N TYR A 470 -2.66 0.26 8.69
CA TYR A 470 -1.56 1.21 8.56
C TYR A 470 -1.37 2.12 9.78
N GLY A 471 -2.31 2.18 10.73
CA GLY A 471 -2.20 3.18 11.80
C GLY A 471 -1.06 2.95 12.80
N GLY A 472 -0.60 1.71 12.97
CA GLY A 472 0.57 1.41 13.78
C GLY A 472 1.83 2.10 13.23
N ARG A 473 1.94 2.25 11.90
CA ARG A 473 3.00 3.01 11.23
C ARG A 473 2.93 4.49 11.60
N TYR A 474 1.77 5.13 11.48
CA TYR A 474 1.62 6.55 11.78
C TYR A 474 2.00 6.92 13.22
N LEU A 475 1.66 6.08 14.20
CA LEU A 475 2.08 6.29 15.59
C LEU A 475 3.60 6.18 15.77
N ALA A 476 4.25 5.30 15.02
CA ALA A 476 5.71 5.20 15.01
C ALA A 476 6.32 6.43 14.32
N ASP A 477 5.74 6.88 13.20
CA ASP A 477 6.25 8.00 12.41
C ASP A 477 6.20 9.33 13.19
N ILE A 478 5.18 9.57 14.01
CA ILE A 478 5.15 10.72 14.93
C ILE A 478 6.40 10.76 15.82
N GLY A 479 6.86 9.61 16.31
CA GLY A 479 8.11 9.52 17.08
C GLY A 479 9.36 9.84 16.26
N LYS A 480 9.32 9.63 14.94
CA LYS A 480 10.43 9.89 14.02
C LYS A 480 10.49 11.34 13.52
N MET A 481 9.36 12.05 13.50
CA MET A 481 9.24 13.41 12.95
C MET A 481 10.25 14.37 13.61
N ASN A 482 10.42 14.30 14.93
CA ASN A 482 11.42 15.10 15.64
C ASN A 482 12.86 14.74 15.23
N SER A 483 13.16 13.46 15.05
CA SER A 483 14.47 12.98 14.57
C SER A 483 14.74 13.34 13.10
N ALA A 484 13.69 13.55 12.31
CA ALA A 484 13.75 14.08 10.95
C ALA A 484 13.96 15.60 10.92
N GLY A 485 13.92 16.28 12.07
CA GLY A 485 14.01 17.73 12.17
C GLY A 485 12.68 18.45 11.90
N LEU A 486 11.56 17.73 11.85
CA LEU A 486 10.23 18.34 11.87
C LEU A 486 9.85 18.67 13.31
N SER A 487 9.18 19.79 13.50
CA SER A 487 8.73 20.24 14.83
C SER A 487 7.21 20.28 14.91
N PHE A 488 6.67 19.90 16.06
CA PHE A 488 5.28 20.15 16.42
C PHE A 488 5.05 21.59 16.91
N ASP A 489 6.11 22.32 17.22
CA ASP A 489 6.06 23.71 17.69
C ASP A 489 6.22 24.72 16.54
N ASN A 490 6.87 24.33 15.44
CA ASN A 490 7.06 25.19 14.27
C ASN A 490 5.81 25.19 13.41
N THR A 491 5.24 26.37 13.18
CA THR A 491 4.14 26.54 12.24
C THR A 491 4.65 26.43 10.81
N TYR A 492 3.98 25.62 10.00
CA TYR A 492 4.17 25.54 8.56
C TYR A 492 3.47 26.73 7.90
N ASP A 493 4.25 27.73 7.43
CA ASP A 493 3.71 28.89 6.73
C ASP A 493 3.53 28.56 5.23
N THR A 494 2.27 28.53 4.78
CA THR A 494 1.91 28.29 3.38
C THR A 494 2.31 29.43 2.44
N ARG A 495 2.81 30.56 2.96
CA ARG A 495 3.21 31.74 2.17
C ARG A 495 4.71 31.77 1.83
N GLU A 496 5.52 30.91 2.44
CA GLU A 496 6.98 30.88 2.21
C GLU A 496 7.39 29.97 1.04
N THR A 497 6.43 29.43 0.29
CA THR A 497 6.64 28.55 -0.86
C THR A 497 5.99 29.12 -2.11
#